data_AF-A0A2E4E7I2-F1
#
_entry.id   AF-A0A2E4E7I2-F1
#
_cell.length_a   1.000
_cell.length_b   1.000
_cell.length_c   1.000
_cell.angle_alpha   90.00
_cell.angle_beta   90.00
_cell.angle_gamma   90.00
#
_symmetry.space_group_name_H-M   'P 1'
#
loop_
_entity.id
_entity.type
_entity.pdbx_description
1 polymer ?
#
loop_
_entity_poly.entity_id
_entity_poly.type
_entity_poly.pdbx_seq_one_letter_code
_entity_poly.pdbx_strand_id
1 'polypeptide(L)'
;MAITPQALFADPALFLYELDESFAVFQPMTRQDIARSIFLDGRIRHGGRKSFRVPIPQLAEAYRQVAPPRRPLGWIFHVAQCGSTLLARALDHPGRSLVLREPAALRRLGVAAGGEGNLPAQSRDVLPVVRDLLAKRWEEDRPAIIKATVPVNFIAHDLMAMEPDAPAMILHFPLANYVAAIMRTPGHVDWTERVFGELRLGQTALCQEISTKDPAQKAAALWFFQMKRFEALVDAFRNVRSLDAARLFDDPIPVIDAAARLFGVEMEPGEVEAIAASELFHSYSKNPALDYDPDVRTAREAEAMARLAPEIDAAREWVAAASARDALPEALGKPLVGEAVSLLG
;
A
#
# COMPACT_ATOMS: atom_id res chain seq x y z
N MET A 1 7.53 28.53 -18.43
CA MET A 1 7.97 27.55 -19.44
C MET A 1 6.74 26.74 -19.84
N ALA A 2 6.49 26.53 -21.13
CA ALA A 2 5.36 25.70 -21.57
C ALA A 2 5.70 24.23 -21.29
N ILE A 3 4.78 23.49 -20.66
CA ILE A 3 4.95 22.06 -20.37
C ILE A 3 4.56 21.29 -21.64
N THR A 4 5.52 20.59 -22.24
CA THR A 4 5.26 19.73 -23.41
C THR A 4 4.77 18.35 -22.97
N PRO A 5 4.05 17.61 -23.84
CA PRO A 5 3.72 16.21 -23.59
C PRO A 5 4.95 15.37 -23.24
N GLN A 6 6.07 15.55 -23.94
CA GLN A 6 7.32 14.83 -23.68
C GLN A 6 7.84 15.11 -22.27
N ALA A 7 7.85 16.39 -21.85
CA ALA A 7 8.27 16.75 -20.49
C ALA A 7 7.34 16.12 -19.44
N LEU A 8 6.03 16.08 -19.70
CA LEU A 8 5.05 15.51 -18.78
C LEU A 8 5.33 14.03 -18.44
N PHE A 9 5.79 13.23 -19.41
CA PHE A 9 6.10 11.80 -19.24
C PHE A 9 7.57 11.49 -18.96
N ALA A 10 8.48 12.46 -19.08
CA ALA A 10 9.90 12.28 -18.81
C ALA A 10 10.36 12.91 -17.47
N ASP A 11 9.85 14.09 -17.11
CA ASP A 11 10.34 14.84 -15.96
C ASP A 11 9.70 14.33 -14.65
N PRO A 12 10.47 13.71 -13.73
CA PRO A 12 9.96 13.26 -12.43
C PRO A 12 9.46 14.42 -11.56
N ALA A 13 9.89 15.66 -11.82
CA ALA A 13 9.42 16.81 -11.06
C ALA A 13 7.95 17.16 -11.33
N LEU A 14 7.39 16.72 -12.46
CA LEU A 14 5.98 16.88 -12.79
C LEU A 14 5.18 15.70 -12.21
N PHE A 15 5.02 15.66 -10.89
CA PHE A 15 4.39 14.54 -10.19
C PHE A 15 2.89 14.48 -10.46
N LEU A 16 2.37 13.32 -10.87
CA LEU A 16 0.94 13.05 -10.93
C LEU A 16 0.42 12.93 -9.49
N TYR A 17 -0.20 14.00 -9.02
CA TYR A 17 -0.64 14.13 -7.65
C TYR A 17 -1.99 13.44 -7.43
N GLU A 18 -2.99 13.79 -8.24
CA GLU A 18 -4.37 13.33 -8.06
C GLU A 18 -5.05 13.15 -9.42
N LEU A 19 -6.10 12.33 -9.44
CA LEU A 19 -7.06 12.21 -10.53
C LEU A 19 -8.45 12.47 -9.98
N ASP A 20 -9.18 13.39 -10.59
CA ASP A 20 -10.63 13.48 -10.46
C ASP A 20 -11.31 12.83 -11.67
N GLU A 21 -12.62 13.02 -11.85
CA GLU A 21 -13.37 12.40 -12.96
C GLU A 21 -13.04 12.98 -14.33
N SER A 22 -12.48 14.18 -14.38
CA SER A 22 -12.27 14.94 -15.62
C SER A 22 -10.80 15.32 -15.84
N PHE A 23 -10.00 15.44 -14.78
CA PHE A 23 -8.65 15.99 -14.83
C PHE A 23 -7.64 15.16 -14.03
N ALA A 24 -6.43 15.09 -14.58
CA ALA A 24 -5.22 14.78 -13.85
C ALA A 24 -4.61 16.06 -13.28
N VAL A 25 -4.32 16.06 -11.98
CA VAL A 25 -3.67 17.17 -11.29
C VAL A 25 -2.18 16.85 -11.16
N PHE A 26 -1.36 17.74 -11.69
CA PHE A 26 0.10 17.65 -11.59
C PHE A 26 0.62 18.68 -10.60
N GLN A 27 1.50 18.23 -9.72
CA GLN A 27 2.16 19.07 -8.73
C GLN A 27 3.67 19.07 -9.00
N PRO A 28 4.28 20.24 -9.27
CA PRO A 28 5.73 20.35 -9.29
C PRO A 28 6.33 19.96 -7.92
N MET A 29 7.15 18.89 -7.90
CA MET A 29 7.81 18.34 -6.72
C MET A 29 9.29 18.07 -7.00
N THR A 30 10.17 18.31 -6.02
CA THR A 30 11.56 17.85 -6.06
C THR A 30 11.69 16.49 -5.37
N ARG A 31 12.83 15.82 -5.54
CA ARG A 31 13.16 14.60 -4.78
C ARG A 31 13.07 14.82 -3.27
N GLN A 32 13.51 15.99 -2.80
CA GLN A 32 13.46 16.38 -1.39
C GLN A 32 12.02 16.59 -0.91
N ASP A 33 11.11 17.10 -1.76
CA ASP A 33 9.70 17.23 -1.42
C ASP A 33 9.03 15.87 -1.21
N ILE A 34 9.36 14.90 -2.06
CA ILE A 34 8.87 13.53 -1.91
C ILE A 34 9.43 12.93 -0.62
N ALA A 35 10.74 13.05 -0.39
CA ALA A 35 11.41 12.51 0.81
C ALA A 35 10.78 13.03 2.12
N ARG A 36 10.49 14.33 2.21
CA ARG A 36 9.89 14.95 3.41
C ARG A 36 8.37 14.74 3.54
N SER A 37 7.72 14.23 2.50
CA SER A 37 6.27 13.95 2.51
C SER A 37 6.04 12.54 3.02
N ILE A 38 5.42 12.40 4.19
CA ILE A 38 5.11 11.09 4.79
C ILE A 38 4.14 10.32 3.88
N PHE A 39 3.19 11.03 3.26
CA PHE A 39 2.23 10.51 2.29
C PHE A 39 2.15 11.44 1.07
N LEU A 40 1.85 10.88 -0.10
CA LEU A 40 1.68 11.57 -1.37
C LEU A 40 0.20 11.79 -1.71
N ASP A 41 -0.52 12.34 -0.74
CA ASP A 41 -1.93 12.76 -0.81
C ASP A 41 -2.07 14.23 -0.35
N GLY A 42 -3.24 14.65 0.15
CA GLY A 42 -3.51 15.99 0.70
C GLY A 42 -2.46 16.55 1.68
N ARG A 43 -1.52 15.73 2.16
CA ARG A 43 -0.46 16.06 3.11
C ARG A 43 0.92 16.31 2.47
N ILE A 44 1.02 16.34 1.13
CA ILE A 44 2.28 16.62 0.45
C ILE A 44 2.90 17.97 0.84
N ARG A 45 4.23 18.01 0.93
CA ARG A 45 5.00 19.23 1.20
C ARG A 45 5.70 19.69 -0.09
N HIS A 46 5.02 20.52 -0.88
CA HIS A 46 5.43 20.93 -2.24
C HIS A 46 6.00 22.36 -2.32
N GLY A 47 6.30 22.98 -1.18
CA GLY A 47 6.94 24.31 -1.13
C GLY A 47 6.12 25.44 -1.75
N GLY A 48 4.78 25.32 -1.79
CA GLY A 48 3.89 26.37 -2.30
C GLY A 48 3.88 26.52 -3.83
N ARG A 49 4.54 25.63 -4.58
CA ARG A 49 4.51 25.66 -6.05
C ARG A 49 3.11 25.38 -6.57
N LYS A 50 2.69 26.11 -7.62
CA LYS A 50 1.35 25.98 -8.21
C LYS A 50 1.19 24.64 -8.93
N SER A 51 0.07 23.97 -8.72
CA SER A 51 -0.36 22.82 -9.50
C SER A 51 -0.94 23.25 -10.85
N PHE A 52 -1.07 22.30 -11.77
CA PHE A 52 -1.79 22.47 -13.03
C PHE A 52 -2.63 21.22 -13.33
N ARG A 53 -3.63 21.37 -14.20
CA ARG A 53 -4.58 20.31 -14.54
C ARG A 53 -4.51 19.97 -16.02
N VAL A 54 -4.62 18.69 -16.35
CA VAL A 54 -4.69 18.19 -17.71
C VAL A 54 -5.97 17.36 -17.84
N PRO A 55 -6.87 17.64 -18.79
CA PRO A 55 -8.04 16.79 -19.04
C PRO A 55 -7.63 15.34 -19.30
N ILE A 56 -8.30 14.37 -18.69
CA ILE A 56 -7.96 12.94 -18.83
C ILE A 56 -7.93 12.48 -20.30
N PRO A 57 -8.89 12.86 -21.18
CA PRO A 57 -8.83 12.49 -22.59
C PRO A 57 -7.58 13.04 -23.31
N GLN A 58 -7.17 14.27 -22.98
CA GLN A 58 -5.96 14.87 -23.55
C GLN A 58 -4.69 14.19 -23.02
N LEU A 59 -4.67 13.82 -21.73
CA LEU A 59 -3.55 13.08 -21.14
C LEU A 59 -3.40 11.70 -21.78
N ALA A 60 -4.50 10.98 -21.99
CA ALA A 60 -4.49 9.67 -22.63
C ALA A 60 -4.03 9.74 -24.09
N GLU A 61 -4.45 10.78 -24.83
CA GLU A 61 -3.97 11.03 -26.19
C GLU A 61 -2.48 11.37 -26.21
N ALA A 62 -2.03 12.25 -25.33
CA ALA A 62 -0.62 12.59 -25.19
C ALA A 62 0.24 11.37 -24.85
N TYR A 63 -0.25 10.47 -23.98
CA TYR A 63 0.42 9.22 -23.66
C TYR A 63 0.60 8.31 -24.89
N ARG A 64 -0.45 8.16 -25.72
CA ARG A 64 -0.36 7.38 -26.97
C ARG A 64 0.62 7.99 -27.96
N GLN A 65 0.65 9.31 -28.09
CA GLN A 65 1.53 10.02 -29.01
C GLN A 65 2.99 9.99 -28.57
N VAL A 66 3.25 10.18 -27.27
CA VAL A 66 4.60 10.17 -26.72
C VAL A 66 5.15 8.74 -26.62
N ALA A 67 4.29 7.77 -26.31
CA ALA A 67 4.64 6.37 -26.10
C ALA A 67 5.87 6.21 -25.18
N PRO A 68 5.80 6.69 -23.93
CA PRO A 68 6.96 6.71 -23.05
C PRO A 68 7.50 5.30 -22.80
N PRO A 69 8.83 5.14 -22.62
CA PRO A 69 9.40 3.84 -22.33
C PRO A 69 8.85 3.29 -21.01
N ARG A 70 8.57 2.00 -20.98
CA ARG A 70 8.19 1.30 -19.75
C ARG A 70 9.37 1.31 -18.79
N ARG A 71 9.13 1.82 -17.59
CA ARG A 71 10.11 1.90 -16.50
C ARG A 71 9.69 0.95 -15.39
N PRO A 72 10.51 -0.01 -14.93
CA PRO A 72 10.10 -0.98 -13.91
C PRO A 72 9.64 -0.33 -12.61
N LEU A 73 8.67 -0.96 -11.94
CA LEU A 73 8.14 -0.55 -10.63
C LEU A 73 8.08 -1.75 -9.68
N GLY A 74 8.42 -1.53 -8.41
CA GLY A 74 8.12 -2.44 -7.31
C GLY A 74 6.84 -2.07 -6.58
N TRP A 75 6.16 -3.04 -5.97
CA TRP A 75 4.90 -2.82 -5.26
C TRP A 75 4.92 -3.31 -3.82
N ILE A 76 4.48 -2.46 -2.89
CA ILE A 76 4.17 -2.85 -1.52
C ILE A 76 2.65 -2.74 -1.33
N PHE A 77 1.96 -3.87 -1.44
CA PHE A 77 0.55 -4.02 -1.08
C PHE A 77 0.44 -4.37 0.40
N HIS A 78 -0.61 -3.91 1.07
CA HIS A 78 -0.68 -4.11 2.51
C HIS A 78 -2.09 -3.93 3.10
N VAL A 79 -2.35 -4.58 4.23
CA VAL A 79 -3.49 -4.24 5.09
C VAL A 79 -3.24 -2.94 5.85
N ALA A 80 -4.27 -2.28 6.38
CA ALA A 80 -4.05 -1.06 7.17
C ALA A 80 -3.31 -1.33 8.50
N GLN A 81 -2.59 -0.31 8.97
CA GLN A 81 -1.91 -0.28 10.27
C GLN A 81 -0.84 -1.36 10.51
N CYS A 82 -0.23 -1.90 9.45
CA CYS A 82 0.77 -2.97 9.51
C CYS A 82 2.24 -2.53 9.38
N GLY A 83 2.58 -1.26 9.67
CA GLY A 83 3.97 -0.81 9.53
C GLY A 83 4.47 -0.59 8.10
N SER A 84 3.62 -0.67 7.08
CA SER A 84 4.06 -0.43 5.69
C SER A 84 4.76 0.93 5.48
N THR A 85 4.37 1.99 6.19
CA THR A 85 5.07 3.29 6.15
C THR A 85 6.47 3.22 6.75
N LEU A 86 6.69 2.41 7.79
CA LEU A 86 8.00 2.18 8.39
C LEU A 86 8.93 1.51 7.37
N LEU A 87 8.47 0.41 6.76
CA LEU A 87 9.23 -0.30 5.73
C LEU A 87 9.51 0.56 4.49
N ALA A 88 8.51 1.31 4.02
CA ALA A 88 8.70 2.22 2.90
C ALA A 88 9.73 3.32 3.17
N ARG A 89 9.90 3.75 4.43
CA ARG A 89 10.95 4.70 4.81
C ARG A 89 12.32 4.03 4.94
N ALA A 90 12.36 2.78 5.42
CA ALA A 90 13.58 1.98 5.48
C ALA A 90 14.15 1.63 4.09
N LEU A 91 13.35 1.74 3.03
CA LEU A 91 13.75 1.46 1.65
C LEU A 91 13.96 2.72 0.79
N ASP A 92 13.71 3.93 1.31
CA ASP A 92 13.76 5.20 0.55
C ASP A 92 15.11 5.91 0.72
N HIS A 93 16.07 5.58 -0.15
CA HIS A 93 17.44 6.10 -0.10
C HIS A 93 17.71 7.05 -1.27
N PRO A 94 17.90 8.36 -1.04
CA PRO A 94 18.29 9.30 -2.09
C PRO A 94 19.51 8.80 -2.88
N GLY A 95 19.45 8.85 -4.22
CA GLY A 95 20.49 8.36 -5.12
C GLY A 95 20.53 6.83 -5.35
N ARG A 96 19.77 6.04 -4.58
CA ARG A 96 19.76 4.56 -4.68
C ARG A 96 18.39 3.95 -4.86
N SER A 97 17.33 4.61 -4.41
CA SER A 97 15.95 4.20 -4.60
C SER A 97 14.98 5.38 -4.48
N LEU A 98 13.76 5.20 -4.98
CA LEU A 98 12.65 6.13 -4.80
C LEU A 98 11.42 5.36 -4.32
N VAL A 99 10.92 5.69 -3.12
CA VAL A 99 9.66 5.11 -2.64
C VAL A 99 8.54 6.15 -2.66
N LEU A 100 7.53 5.92 -3.50
CA LEU A 100 6.33 6.75 -3.53
C LEU A 100 5.30 6.21 -2.54
N ARG A 101 4.97 7.01 -1.52
CA ARG A 101 4.14 6.59 -0.39
C ARG A 101 2.68 7.00 -0.59
N GLU A 102 1.84 6.03 -0.91
CA GLU A 102 0.39 6.17 -1.09
C GLU A 102 -0.03 7.23 -2.14
N PRO A 103 0.37 7.11 -3.42
CA PRO A 103 -0.05 8.07 -4.45
C PRO A 103 -1.58 8.14 -4.58
N ALA A 104 -2.16 9.33 -4.38
CA ALA A 104 -3.61 9.52 -4.39
C ALA A 104 -4.26 9.18 -5.74
N ALA A 105 -3.56 9.40 -6.84
CA ALA A 105 -4.01 9.01 -8.18
C ALA A 105 -4.37 7.51 -8.29
N LEU A 106 -3.57 6.61 -7.70
CA LEU A 106 -3.88 5.17 -7.69
C LEU A 106 -5.04 4.84 -6.74
N ARG A 107 -5.14 5.53 -5.59
CA ARG A 107 -6.26 5.34 -4.66
C ARG A 107 -7.60 5.56 -5.34
N ARG A 108 -7.71 6.59 -6.19
CA ARG A 108 -8.94 6.90 -6.93
C ARG A 108 -9.35 5.73 -7.81
N LEU A 109 -8.41 5.12 -8.55
CA LEU A 109 -8.69 3.96 -9.40
C LEU A 109 -9.11 2.74 -8.58
N GLY A 110 -8.48 2.51 -7.43
CA GLY A 110 -8.88 1.45 -6.49
C GLY A 110 -10.32 1.64 -5.97
N VAL A 111 -10.69 2.86 -5.58
CA VAL A 111 -12.07 3.17 -5.15
C VAL A 111 -13.08 3.04 -6.30
N ALA A 112 -12.68 3.42 -7.52
CA ALA A 112 -13.51 3.28 -8.71
C ALA A 112 -13.79 1.80 -9.02
N ALA A 113 -12.80 0.91 -8.87
CA ALA A 113 -12.99 -0.53 -9.00
C ALA A 113 -13.94 -1.09 -7.92
N GLY A 114 -13.89 -0.51 -6.71
CA GLY A 114 -14.71 -0.94 -5.58
C GLY A 114 -14.38 -2.35 -5.11
N GLY A 115 -15.29 -2.90 -4.32
CA GLY A 115 -15.15 -4.19 -3.67
C GLY A 115 -14.99 -5.31 -4.69
N GLU A 116 -15.74 -5.30 -5.77
CA GLU A 116 -15.60 -6.29 -6.85
C GLU A 116 -14.25 -6.23 -7.58
N GLY A 117 -13.43 -5.20 -7.37
CA GLY A 117 -12.15 -5.04 -8.06
C GLY A 117 -12.29 -4.90 -9.57
N ASN A 118 -13.49 -4.55 -10.05
CA ASN A 118 -13.79 -4.42 -11.46
C ASN A 118 -13.61 -2.98 -11.89
N LEU A 119 -12.44 -2.66 -12.45
CA LEU A 119 -12.18 -1.33 -13.00
C LEU A 119 -13.23 -0.96 -14.07
N PRO A 120 -13.88 0.21 -13.98
CA PRO A 120 -14.68 0.73 -15.09
C PRO A 120 -13.82 0.88 -16.35
N ALA A 121 -14.41 0.78 -17.54
CA ALA A 121 -13.66 0.85 -18.82
C ALA A 121 -12.76 2.08 -18.91
N GLN A 122 -13.30 3.26 -18.56
CA GLN A 122 -12.53 4.52 -18.54
C GLN A 122 -11.33 4.46 -17.58
N SER A 123 -11.48 3.79 -16.43
CA SER A 123 -10.40 3.60 -15.46
C SER A 123 -9.34 2.59 -15.94
N ARG A 124 -9.72 1.58 -16.74
CA ARG A 124 -8.77 0.66 -17.37
C ARG A 124 -7.90 1.37 -18.40
N ASP A 125 -8.50 2.26 -19.21
CA ASP A 125 -7.78 3.00 -20.24
C ASP A 125 -6.73 3.97 -19.66
N VAL A 126 -7.01 4.54 -18.49
CA VAL A 126 -6.08 5.48 -17.83
C VAL A 126 -5.05 4.78 -16.93
N LEU A 127 -5.30 3.55 -16.47
CA LEU A 127 -4.40 2.84 -15.56
C LEU A 127 -2.94 2.75 -16.06
N PRO A 128 -2.67 2.40 -17.34
CA PRO A 128 -1.30 2.40 -17.87
C PRO A 128 -0.63 3.79 -17.81
N VAL A 129 -1.41 4.85 -18.04
CA VAL A 129 -0.95 6.24 -18.00
C VAL A 129 -0.53 6.63 -16.59
N VAL A 130 -1.36 6.30 -15.59
CA VAL A 130 -1.07 6.56 -14.17
C VAL A 130 0.18 5.80 -13.73
N ARG A 131 0.26 4.52 -14.08
CA ARG A 131 1.40 3.66 -13.75
C ARG A 131 2.70 4.24 -14.30
N ASP A 132 2.75 4.63 -15.57
CA ASP A 132 3.97 5.15 -16.18
C ASP A 132 4.35 6.56 -15.69
N LEU A 133 3.36 7.40 -15.38
CA LEU A 133 3.61 8.70 -14.74
C LEU A 133 4.21 8.55 -13.33
N LEU A 134 3.78 7.53 -12.57
CA LEU A 134 4.33 7.22 -11.26
C LEU A 134 5.67 6.47 -11.33
N ALA A 135 6.02 5.88 -12.48
CA ALA A 135 7.30 5.22 -12.69
C ALA A 135 8.47 6.19 -12.97
N LYS A 136 8.18 7.48 -13.16
CA LYS A 136 9.21 8.51 -13.34
C LYS A 136 10.06 8.64 -12.08
N ARG A 137 11.37 8.82 -12.28
CA ARG A 137 12.39 8.91 -11.22
C ARG A 137 13.57 9.76 -11.69
N TRP A 138 14.37 10.27 -10.76
CA TRP A 138 15.56 11.07 -11.08
C TRP A 138 16.74 10.20 -11.51
N GLU A 139 16.90 9.04 -10.87
CA GLU A 139 17.96 8.09 -11.16
C GLU A 139 17.41 6.92 -12.00
N GLU A 140 17.64 6.94 -13.32
CA GLU A 140 16.98 6.01 -14.26
C GLU A 140 17.26 4.53 -13.99
N ASP A 141 18.46 4.19 -13.51
CA ASP A 141 18.90 2.82 -13.22
C ASP A 141 18.60 2.35 -11.80
N ARG A 142 17.92 3.18 -10.99
CA ARG A 142 17.59 2.86 -9.60
C ARG A 142 16.14 2.42 -9.44
N PRO A 143 15.83 1.51 -8.49
CA PRO A 143 14.48 1.04 -8.27
C PRO A 143 13.53 2.16 -7.83
N ALA A 144 12.33 2.14 -8.39
CA ALA A 144 11.19 2.92 -7.91
C ALA A 144 10.13 1.97 -7.35
N ILE A 145 9.66 2.24 -6.14
CA ILE A 145 8.75 1.38 -5.39
C ILE A 145 7.51 2.18 -5.04
N ILE A 146 6.33 1.62 -5.29
CA ILE A 146 5.06 2.18 -4.83
C ILE A 146 4.64 1.47 -3.55
N LYS A 147 4.62 2.21 -2.43
CA LYS A 147 3.82 1.79 -1.29
C LYS A 147 2.37 2.14 -1.58
N ALA A 148 1.57 1.12 -1.88
CA ALA A 148 0.16 1.27 -2.18
C ALA A 148 -0.62 1.81 -0.97
N THR A 149 -1.87 2.19 -1.18
CA THR A 149 -2.86 2.41 -0.11
C THR A 149 -3.98 1.38 -0.26
N VAL A 150 -4.74 1.10 0.80
CA VAL A 150 -5.62 -0.09 0.86
C VAL A 150 -6.54 -0.29 -0.35
N PRO A 151 -7.24 0.73 -0.90
CA PRO A 151 -8.06 0.52 -2.10
C PRO A 151 -7.30 0.05 -3.34
N VAL A 152 -6.00 0.31 -3.42
CA VAL A 152 -5.18 -0.15 -4.55
C VAL A 152 -5.04 -1.68 -4.53
N ASN A 153 -5.22 -2.34 -3.38
CA ASN A 153 -5.22 -3.81 -3.30
C ASN A 153 -6.30 -4.44 -4.21
N PHE A 154 -7.38 -3.69 -4.51
CA PHE A 154 -8.51 -4.14 -5.33
C PHE A 154 -8.22 -4.12 -6.83
N ILE A 155 -7.12 -3.45 -7.24
CA ILE A 155 -6.63 -3.38 -8.62
C ILE A 155 -5.20 -3.91 -8.74
N ALA A 156 -4.70 -4.55 -7.69
CA ALA A 156 -3.31 -5.05 -7.62
C ALA A 156 -3.04 -6.09 -8.71
N HIS A 157 -4.02 -6.95 -9.04
CA HIS A 157 -3.88 -7.90 -10.13
C HIS A 157 -3.77 -7.20 -11.49
N ASP A 158 -4.57 -6.17 -11.75
CA ASP A 158 -4.45 -5.39 -13.00
C ASP A 158 -3.08 -4.70 -13.10
N LEU A 159 -2.57 -4.17 -11.98
CA LEU A 159 -1.25 -3.56 -11.90
C LEU A 159 -0.14 -4.56 -12.20
N MET A 160 -0.16 -5.72 -11.55
CA MET A 160 0.82 -6.79 -11.76
C MET A 160 0.72 -7.42 -13.15
N ALA A 161 -0.49 -7.54 -13.72
CA ALA A 161 -0.67 -8.09 -15.06
C ALA A 161 -0.03 -7.23 -16.17
N MET A 162 0.14 -5.92 -15.94
CA MET A 162 0.87 -5.06 -16.88
C MET A 162 2.39 -5.30 -16.89
N GLU A 163 2.94 -5.82 -15.80
CA GLU A 163 4.36 -6.17 -15.66
C GLU A 163 4.48 -7.41 -14.74
N PRO A 164 4.23 -8.62 -15.26
CA PRO A 164 4.15 -9.83 -14.42
C PRO A 164 5.43 -10.15 -13.64
N ASP A 165 6.58 -9.65 -14.11
CA ASP A 165 7.89 -9.80 -13.47
C ASP A 165 8.26 -8.65 -12.51
N ALA A 166 7.37 -7.67 -12.29
CA ALA A 166 7.55 -6.59 -11.28
C ALA A 166 7.63 -7.11 -9.83
N PRO A 167 8.69 -6.83 -9.06
CA PRO A 167 8.80 -7.31 -7.68
C PRO A 167 7.68 -6.76 -6.81
N ALA A 168 7.07 -7.62 -5.99
CA ALA A 168 5.95 -7.23 -5.14
C ALA A 168 5.97 -7.93 -3.79
N MET A 169 5.50 -7.21 -2.79
CA MET A 169 5.41 -7.68 -1.42
C MET A 169 4.03 -7.37 -0.84
N ILE A 170 3.50 -8.30 -0.06
CA ILE A 170 2.21 -8.20 0.62
C ILE A 170 2.45 -8.19 2.13
N LEU A 171 2.21 -7.05 2.78
CA LEU A 171 2.29 -6.93 4.23
C LEU A 171 0.92 -7.16 4.86
N HIS A 172 0.80 -8.20 5.68
CA HIS A 172 -0.44 -8.57 6.34
C HIS A 172 -0.22 -8.87 7.81
N PHE A 173 -1.34 -8.97 8.53
CA PHE A 173 -1.39 -9.51 9.89
C PHE A 173 -2.40 -10.66 9.90
N PRO A 174 -2.25 -11.62 10.84
CA PRO A 174 -3.34 -12.49 11.23
C PRO A 174 -4.58 -11.68 11.66
N LEU A 175 -5.77 -12.27 11.55
CA LEU A 175 -7.04 -11.60 11.78
C LEU A 175 -7.09 -10.89 13.14
N ALA A 176 -6.67 -11.57 14.21
CA ALA A 176 -6.74 -11.03 15.55
C ALA A 176 -5.85 -9.78 15.72
N ASN A 177 -4.60 -9.83 15.26
CA ASN A 177 -3.68 -8.68 15.28
C ASN A 177 -4.20 -7.53 14.41
N TYR A 178 -4.78 -7.83 13.25
CA TYR A 178 -5.39 -6.81 12.39
C TYR A 178 -6.56 -6.11 13.08
N VAL A 179 -7.49 -6.86 13.67
CA VAL A 179 -8.64 -6.30 14.40
C VAL A 179 -8.17 -5.48 15.59
N ALA A 180 -7.20 -5.97 16.37
CA ALA A 180 -6.61 -5.23 17.47
C ALA A 180 -5.98 -3.90 17.00
N ALA A 181 -5.27 -3.90 15.87
CA ALA A 181 -4.64 -2.68 15.32
C ALA A 181 -5.67 -1.64 14.83
N ILE A 182 -6.77 -2.10 14.22
CA ILE A 182 -7.85 -1.26 13.69
C ILE A 182 -8.76 -0.73 14.80
N MET A 183 -9.14 -1.57 15.76
CA MET A 183 -10.07 -1.21 16.83
C MET A 183 -9.39 -0.44 17.97
N ARG A 184 -8.07 -0.22 17.88
CA ARG A 184 -7.27 0.44 18.93
C ARG A 184 -7.67 1.90 19.21
N THR A 185 -8.10 2.65 18.20
CA THR A 185 -8.45 4.08 18.36
C THR A 185 -9.69 4.43 17.56
N PRO A 186 -10.51 5.41 18.02
CA PRO A 186 -11.68 5.85 17.26
C PRO A 186 -11.35 6.27 15.82
N GLY A 187 -10.24 6.98 15.62
CA GLY A 187 -9.83 7.40 14.27
C GLY A 187 -9.49 6.25 13.32
N HIS A 188 -9.02 5.11 13.83
CA HIS A 188 -8.80 3.91 13.01
C HIS A 188 -10.12 3.20 12.68
N VAL A 189 -11.07 3.17 13.61
CA VAL A 189 -12.43 2.68 13.38
C VAL A 189 -13.12 3.52 12.32
N ASP A 190 -13.12 4.85 12.47
CA ASP A 190 -13.70 5.80 11.51
C ASP A 190 -13.08 5.67 10.11
N TRP A 191 -11.77 5.42 10.05
CA TRP A 191 -11.09 5.17 8.78
C TRP A 191 -11.60 3.87 8.12
N THR A 192 -11.77 2.81 8.90
CA THR A 192 -12.23 1.51 8.39
C THR A 192 -13.66 1.59 7.90
N GLU A 193 -14.53 2.24 8.66
CA GLU A 193 -15.93 2.54 8.28
C GLU A 193 -16.00 3.27 6.94
N ARG A 194 -15.18 4.32 6.77
CA ARG A 194 -15.13 5.08 5.51
C ARG A 194 -14.64 4.21 4.35
N VAL A 195 -13.56 3.48 4.53
CA VAL A 195 -12.98 2.63 3.46
C VAL A 195 -13.94 1.51 3.08
N PHE A 196 -14.62 0.90 4.05
CA PHE A 196 -15.66 -0.10 3.81
C PHE A 196 -16.77 0.45 2.91
N GLY A 197 -17.25 1.66 3.21
CA GLY A 197 -18.27 2.36 2.43
C GLY A 197 -17.79 2.76 1.03
N GLU A 198 -16.62 3.41 0.94
CA GLU A 198 -16.01 3.84 -0.33
C GLU A 198 -15.83 2.68 -1.31
N LEU A 199 -15.38 1.53 -0.79
CA LEU A 199 -15.20 0.31 -1.56
C LEU A 199 -16.51 -0.44 -1.79
N ARG A 200 -17.64 -0.01 -1.21
CA ARG A 200 -18.93 -0.70 -1.37
C ARG A 200 -18.84 -2.17 -0.95
N LEU A 201 -18.02 -2.49 0.07
CA LEU A 201 -17.73 -3.89 0.44
C LEU A 201 -18.98 -4.67 0.83
N GLY A 202 -19.92 -4.05 1.54
CA GLY A 202 -21.19 -4.69 1.92
C GLY A 202 -22.12 -5.04 0.74
N GLN A 203 -21.76 -4.68 -0.49
CA GLN A 203 -22.48 -5.06 -1.71
C GLN A 203 -21.84 -6.27 -2.41
N THR A 204 -20.67 -6.72 -1.94
CA THR A 204 -19.92 -7.82 -2.57
C THR A 204 -20.38 -9.18 -2.09
N ALA A 205 -20.23 -10.20 -2.93
CA ALA A 205 -20.59 -11.58 -2.56
C ALA A 205 -19.77 -12.11 -1.37
N LEU A 206 -18.48 -11.76 -1.29
CA LEU A 206 -17.57 -12.18 -0.21
C LEU A 206 -17.94 -11.60 1.16
N CYS A 207 -18.71 -10.51 1.18
CA CYS A 207 -19.01 -9.72 2.37
C CYS A 207 -20.52 -9.72 2.69
N GLN A 208 -21.25 -10.74 2.25
CA GLN A 208 -22.67 -10.89 2.57
C GLN A 208 -22.89 -11.07 4.09
N GLU A 209 -24.10 -10.74 4.56
CA GLU A 209 -24.56 -10.96 5.94
C GLU A 209 -23.79 -10.19 7.03
N ILE A 210 -22.97 -9.20 6.64
CA ILE A 210 -22.31 -8.30 7.60
C ILE A 210 -23.35 -7.45 8.33
N SER A 211 -23.24 -7.39 9.66
CA SER A 211 -23.93 -6.37 10.44
C SER A 211 -23.37 -4.98 10.13
N THR A 212 -24.18 -4.12 9.52
CA THR A 212 -23.79 -2.72 9.22
C THR A 212 -23.60 -1.87 10.48
N LYS A 213 -23.89 -2.42 11.67
CA LYS A 213 -23.73 -1.75 12.96
C LYS A 213 -22.49 -2.20 13.76
N ASP A 214 -21.78 -3.23 13.29
CA ASP A 214 -20.62 -3.79 13.98
C ASP A 214 -19.31 -3.40 13.26
N PRO A 215 -18.48 -2.50 13.81
CA PRO A 215 -17.24 -2.09 13.19
C PRO A 215 -16.19 -3.21 13.13
N ALA A 216 -16.22 -4.17 14.07
CA ALA A 216 -15.29 -5.30 14.08
C ALA A 216 -15.58 -6.24 12.90
N GLN A 217 -16.86 -6.52 12.62
CA GLN A 217 -17.25 -7.29 11.43
C GLN A 217 -16.88 -6.58 10.12
N LYS A 218 -17.00 -5.25 10.04
CA LYS A 218 -16.55 -4.49 8.86
C LYS A 218 -15.03 -4.53 8.69
N ALA A 219 -14.27 -4.45 9.78
CA ALA A 219 -12.83 -4.65 9.75
C ALA A 219 -12.49 -6.06 9.26
N ALA A 220 -13.14 -7.08 9.81
CA ALA A 220 -12.97 -8.48 9.43
C ALA A 220 -13.28 -8.71 7.94
N ALA A 221 -14.36 -8.11 7.42
CA ALA A 221 -14.73 -8.17 6.02
C ALA A 221 -13.72 -7.51 5.08
N LEU A 222 -13.24 -6.32 5.44
CA LEU A 222 -12.17 -5.66 4.69
C LEU A 222 -10.88 -6.51 4.70
N TRP A 223 -10.54 -7.12 5.84
CA TRP A 223 -9.39 -8.03 5.93
C TRP A 223 -9.58 -9.29 5.07
N PHE A 224 -10.71 -9.97 5.20
CA PHE A 224 -11.04 -11.20 4.48
C PHE A 224 -10.96 -10.98 2.98
N PHE A 225 -11.57 -9.91 2.50
CA PHE A 225 -11.53 -9.53 1.10
C PHE A 225 -10.09 -9.32 0.61
N GLN A 226 -9.27 -8.60 1.38
CA GLN A 226 -7.87 -8.39 1.04
C GLN A 226 -7.08 -9.72 1.04
N MET A 227 -7.32 -10.63 1.98
CA MET A 227 -6.64 -11.93 2.00
C MET A 227 -6.95 -12.76 0.76
N LYS A 228 -8.21 -12.79 0.30
CA LYS A 228 -8.58 -13.45 -0.97
C LYS A 228 -7.86 -12.85 -2.19
N ARG A 229 -7.70 -11.52 -2.21
CA ARG A 229 -6.95 -10.84 -3.29
C ARG A 229 -5.45 -11.13 -3.20
N PHE A 230 -4.91 -11.17 -1.99
CA PHE A 230 -3.50 -11.46 -1.75
C PHE A 230 -3.14 -12.90 -2.07
N GLU A 231 -3.99 -13.86 -1.72
CA GLU A 231 -3.88 -15.26 -2.14
C GLU A 231 -3.78 -15.35 -3.67
N ALA A 232 -4.72 -14.74 -4.38
CA ALA A 232 -4.72 -14.74 -5.85
C ALA A 232 -3.44 -14.12 -6.46
N LEU A 233 -2.89 -13.07 -5.85
CA LEU A 233 -1.62 -12.48 -6.29
C LEU A 233 -0.42 -13.42 -6.03
N VAL A 234 -0.38 -14.01 -4.82
CA VAL A 234 0.67 -14.97 -4.44
C VAL A 234 0.65 -16.15 -5.39
N ASP A 235 -0.52 -16.66 -5.79
CA ASP A 235 -0.62 -17.80 -6.68
C ASP A 235 -0.25 -17.45 -8.13
N ALA A 236 -0.75 -16.31 -8.63
CA ALA A 236 -0.58 -15.92 -10.02
C ALA A 236 0.84 -15.46 -10.38
N PHE A 237 1.58 -14.85 -9.44
CA PHE A 237 2.84 -14.17 -9.74
C PHE A 237 4.03 -14.76 -8.95
N ARG A 238 5.12 -15.10 -9.66
CA ARG A 238 6.30 -15.80 -9.11
C ARG A 238 7.19 -14.97 -8.17
N ASN A 239 7.10 -13.67 -8.31
CA ASN A 239 7.89 -12.60 -7.69
C ASN A 239 7.14 -11.84 -6.59
N VAL A 240 5.89 -12.24 -6.29
CA VAL A 240 5.16 -11.79 -5.11
C VAL A 240 5.67 -12.55 -3.89
N ARG A 241 5.88 -11.84 -2.78
CA ARG A 241 6.20 -12.40 -1.46
C ARG A 241 5.22 -11.93 -0.40
N SER A 242 4.81 -12.81 0.51
CA SER A 242 4.04 -12.43 1.69
C SER A 242 4.97 -12.05 2.85
N LEU A 243 4.54 -11.15 3.72
CA LEU A 243 5.25 -10.79 4.93
C LEU A 243 4.24 -10.62 6.05
N ASP A 244 4.39 -11.44 7.10
CA ASP A 244 3.79 -11.14 8.39
C ASP A 244 4.43 -9.87 8.94
N ALA A 245 3.60 -8.84 9.09
CA ALA A 245 4.03 -7.53 9.51
C ALA A 245 4.59 -7.50 10.94
N ALA A 246 4.28 -8.48 11.80
CA ALA A 246 4.85 -8.55 13.15
C ALA A 246 6.39 -8.67 13.09
N ARG A 247 6.91 -9.44 12.12
CA ARG A 247 8.36 -9.62 11.91
C ARG A 247 9.10 -8.32 11.66
N LEU A 248 8.47 -7.32 11.03
CA LEU A 248 9.10 -6.01 10.82
C LEU A 248 9.42 -5.31 12.14
N PHE A 249 8.67 -5.60 13.20
CA PHE A 249 8.88 -5.01 14.52
C PHE A 249 9.72 -5.91 15.42
N ASP A 250 9.54 -7.23 15.33
CA ASP A 250 10.19 -8.19 16.21
C ASP A 250 11.64 -8.48 15.78
N ASP A 251 11.89 -8.54 14.48
CA ASP A 251 13.20 -8.83 13.90
C ASP A 251 13.40 -8.05 12.58
N PRO A 252 13.63 -6.72 12.66
CA PRO A 252 13.62 -5.84 11.49
C PRO A 252 14.75 -6.11 10.49
N ILE A 253 15.91 -6.62 10.95
CA ILE A 253 17.11 -6.75 10.11
C ILE A 253 16.88 -7.72 8.93
N PRO A 254 16.45 -8.98 9.14
CA PRO A 254 16.16 -9.89 8.04
C PRO A 254 15.08 -9.36 7.10
N VAL A 255 14.07 -8.67 7.64
CA VAL A 255 12.97 -8.11 6.84
C VAL A 255 13.48 -7.01 5.90
N ILE A 256 14.26 -6.06 6.40
CA ILE A 256 14.80 -4.96 5.60
C ILE A 256 15.77 -5.49 4.54
N ASP A 257 16.69 -6.39 4.90
CA ASP A 257 17.64 -6.99 3.95
C ASP A 257 16.90 -7.74 2.83
N ALA A 258 15.94 -8.60 3.17
CA ALA A 258 15.18 -9.36 2.18
C ALA A 258 14.31 -8.47 1.30
N ALA A 259 13.69 -7.42 1.86
CA ALA A 259 12.91 -6.46 1.09
C ALA A 259 13.81 -5.64 0.15
N ALA A 260 14.99 -5.19 0.62
CA ALA A 260 15.96 -4.50 -0.21
C ALA A 260 16.41 -5.36 -1.39
N ARG A 261 16.72 -6.65 -1.16
CA ARG A 261 17.06 -7.61 -2.21
C ARG A 261 15.91 -7.83 -3.19
N LEU A 262 14.68 -7.99 -2.71
CA LEU A 262 13.50 -8.19 -3.55
C LEU A 262 13.30 -7.02 -4.53
N PHE A 263 13.46 -5.78 -4.05
CA PHE A 263 13.26 -4.59 -4.87
C PHE A 263 14.54 -4.10 -5.57
N GLY A 264 15.70 -4.75 -5.36
CA GLY A 264 16.97 -4.33 -5.94
C GLY A 264 17.52 -3.01 -5.35
N VAL A 265 17.19 -2.70 -4.10
CA VAL A 265 17.77 -1.56 -3.38
C VAL A 265 19.16 -1.94 -2.88
N GLU A 266 20.18 -1.24 -3.36
CA GLU A 266 21.58 -1.45 -2.94
C GLU A 266 21.79 -0.97 -1.50
N MET A 267 22.24 -1.88 -0.64
CA MET A 267 22.59 -1.62 0.76
C MET A 267 24.08 -1.86 0.97
N GLU A 268 24.74 -0.97 1.71
CA GLU A 268 26.14 -1.14 2.13
C GLU A 268 26.25 -2.12 3.30
N PRO A 269 27.42 -2.76 3.51
CA PRO A 269 27.64 -3.60 4.69
C PRO A 269 27.39 -2.84 5.99
N GLY A 270 26.57 -3.42 6.89
CA GLY A 270 26.21 -2.80 8.18
C GLY A 270 25.10 -1.75 8.09
N GLU A 271 24.63 -1.39 6.90
CA GLU A 271 23.61 -0.35 6.74
C GLU A 271 22.24 -0.79 7.23
N VAL A 272 21.87 -2.06 7.03
CA VAL A 272 20.58 -2.60 7.49
C VAL A 272 20.50 -2.54 9.02
N GLU A 273 21.58 -2.91 9.69
CA GLU A 273 21.72 -2.83 11.14
C GLU A 273 21.65 -1.37 11.62
N ALA A 274 22.31 -0.46 10.91
CA ALA A 274 22.25 0.98 11.22
C ALA A 274 20.83 1.55 11.05
N ILE A 275 20.09 1.14 10.02
CA ILE A 275 18.68 1.53 9.84
C ILE A 275 17.82 1.00 10.98
N ALA A 276 17.96 -0.29 11.31
CA ALA A 276 17.20 -0.95 12.38
C ALA A 276 17.46 -0.33 13.77
N ALA A 277 18.69 0.13 14.02
CA ALA A 277 19.09 0.81 15.25
C ALA A 277 18.79 2.33 15.26
N SER A 278 18.30 2.89 14.16
CA SER A 278 18.06 4.33 14.04
C SER A 278 16.74 4.79 14.66
N GLU A 279 16.59 6.10 14.81
CA GLU A 279 15.34 6.78 15.21
C GLU A 279 14.12 6.37 14.38
N LEU A 280 14.30 5.80 13.18
CA LEU A 280 13.19 5.29 12.38
C LEU A 280 12.41 4.16 13.10
N PHE A 281 13.09 3.33 13.89
CA PHE A 281 12.50 2.23 14.66
C PHE A 281 12.23 2.61 16.12
N HIS A 282 12.66 3.79 16.55
CA HIS A 282 12.43 4.35 17.89
C HIS A 282 11.47 5.56 17.90
N SER A 283 10.81 5.86 16.77
CA SER A 283 9.76 6.87 16.66
C SER A 283 8.57 6.38 15.82
N TYR A 284 7.40 7.00 15.99
CA TYR A 284 6.24 6.67 15.15
C TYR A 284 6.49 7.08 13.69
N SER A 285 6.47 6.11 12.77
CA SER A 285 6.82 6.34 11.36
C SER A 285 5.95 7.37 10.63
N LYS A 286 4.73 7.62 11.11
CA LYS A 286 3.77 8.62 10.62
C LYS A 286 3.76 9.94 11.39
N ASN A 287 4.39 9.99 12.57
CA ASN A 287 4.56 11.18 13.38
C ASN A 287 5.87 11.08 14.18
N PRO A 288 7.01 11.48 13.58
CA PRO A 288 8.33 11.31 14.20
C PRO A 288 8.55 12.07 15.52
N ALA A 289 7.63 12.96 15.91
CA ALA A 289 7.69 13.68 17.18
C ALA A 289 7.18 12.86 18.38
N LEU A 290 6.68 11.64 18.15
CA LEU A 290 6.23 10.72 19.19
C LEU A 290 7.26 9.60 19.33
N ASP A 291 7.77 9.44 20.55
CA ASP A 291 8.67 8.36 20.92
C ASP A 291 7.97 7.00 20.74
N TYR A 292 8.76 6.01 20.35
CA TYR A 292 8.32 4.64 20.19
C TYR A 292 9.34 3.71 20.83
N ASP A 293 8.87 2.86 21.73
CA ASP A 293 9.68 1.88 22.44
C ASP A 293 9.16 0.46 22.09
N PRO A 294 10.02 -0.44 21.57
CA PRO A 294 9.64 -1.81 21.25
C PRO A 294 9.00 -2.60 22.40
N ASP A 295 9.49 -2.44 23.64
CA ASP A 295 8.97 -3.17 24.81
C ASP A 295 7.58 -2.63 25.19
N VAL A 296 7.43 -1.30 25.13
CA VAL A 296 6.13 -0.64 25.29
C VAL A 296 5.16 -1.06 24.19
N ARG A 297 5.63 -1.30 22.96
CA ARG A 297 4.77 -1.79 21.86
C ARG A 297 4.25 -3.19 22.17
N THR A 298 5.12 -4.13 22.56
CA THR A 298 4.70 -5.51 22.89
C THR A 298 3.67 -5.52 24.02
N ALA A 299 3.90 -4.74 25.07
CA ALA A 299 2.93 -4.60 26.17
C ALA A 299 1.60 -3.98 25.72
N ARG A 300 1.64 -2.95 24.85
CA ARG A 300 0.43 -2.32 24.27
C ARG A 300 -0.33 -3.26 23.34
N GLU A 301 0.37 -4.10 22.59
CA GLU A 301 -0.25 -5.09 21.73
C GLU A 301 -0.98 -6.15 22.56
N ALA A 302 -0.32 -6.68 23.60
CA ALA A 302 -0.94 -7.62 24.53
C ALA A 302 -2.16 -7.02 25.25
N GLU A 303 -2.06 -5.76 25.71
CA GLU A 303 -3.20 -5.02 26.30
C GLU A 303 -4.35 -4.86 25.29
N ALA A 304 -4.05 -4.45 24.06
CA ALA A 304 -5.07 -4.25 23.04
C ALA A 304 -5.77 -5.56 22.69
N MET A 305 -5.03 -6.65 22.55
CA MET A 305 -5.57 -8.00 22.31
C MET A 305 -6.51 -8.44 23.44
N ALA A 306 -6.13 -8.21 24.69
CA ALA A 306 -6.97 -8.58 25.84
C ALA A 306 -8.23 -7.70 25.93
N ARG A 307 -8.09 -6.38 25.76
CA ARG A 307 -9.20 -5.43 25.83
C ARG A 307 -10.20 -5.61 24.69
N LEU A 308 -9.73 -5.98 23.51
CA LEU A 308 -10.54 -6.13 22.29
C LEU A 308 -10.92 -7.59 22.00
N ALA A 309 -10.83 -8.48 23.00
CA ALA A 309 -11.19 -9.87 22.82
C ALA A 309 -12.62 -10.07 22.28
N PRO A 310 -13.67 -9.36 22.78
CA PRO A 310 -15.02 -9.49 22.23
C PRO A 310 -15.12 -9.11 20.75
N GLU A 311 -14.44 -8.04 20.32
CA GLU A 311 -14.39 -7.62 18.92
C GLU A 311 -13.63 -8.61 18.04
N ILE A 312 -12.54 -9.20 18.56
CA ILE A 312 -11.77 -10.24 17.87
C ILE A 312 -12.62 -11.50 17.70
N ASP A 313 -13.38 -11.89 18.72
CA ASP A 313 -14.27 -13.06 18.65
C ASP A 313 -15.40 -12.84 17.64
N ALA A 314 -16.05 -11.67 17.67
CA ALA A 314 -17.06 -11.30 16.67
C ALA A 314 -16.50 -11.30 15.23
N ALA A 315 -15.26 -10.83 15.04
CA ALA A 315 -14.57 -10.89 13.77
C ALA A 315 -14.28 -12.34 13.33
N ARG A 316 -13.84 -13.20 14.25
CA ARG A 316 -13.57 -14.62 13.99
C ARG A 316 -14.82 -15.38 13.61
N GLU A 317 -15.93 -15.18 14.33
CA GLU A 317 -17.21 -15.80 14.02
C GLU A 317 -17.67 -15.44 12.61
N TRP A 318 -17.58 -14.15 12.26
CA TRP A 318 -17.94 -13.69 10.92
C TRP A 318 -17.03 -14.28 9.84
N VAL A 319 -15.70 -14.27 10.05
CA VAL A 319 -14.75 -14.86 9.09
C VAL A 319 -14.92 -16.37 8.95
N ALA A 320 -15.25 -17.08 10.02
CA ALA A 320 -15.52 -18.52 9.96
C ALA A 320 -16.74 -18.81 9.07
N ALA A 321 -17.83 -18.05 9.22
CA ALA A 321 -19.01 -18.16 8.37
C ALA A 321 -18.70 -17.81 6.90
N ALA A 322 -17.93 -16.75 6.65
CA ALA A 322 -17.49 -16.38 5.31
C ALA A 322 -16.58 -17.45 4.69
N SER A 323 -15.64 -18.02 5.45
CA SER A 323 -14.70 -19.05 5.00
C SER A 323 -15.39 -20.37 4.65
N ALA A 324 -16.56 -20.65 5.23
CA ALA A 324 -17.36 -21.82 4.86
C ALA A 324 -17.97 -21.69 3.45
N ARG A 325 -18.15 -20.46 2.94
CA ARG A 325 -18.61 -20.19 1.58
C ARG A 325 -17.45 -20.01 0.61
N ASP A 326 -16.45 -19.25 1.04
CA ASP A 326 -15.28 -18.87 0.26
C ASP A 326 -14.01 -19.18 1.06
N ALA A 327 -13.45 -20.37 0.85
CA ALA A 327 -12.33 -20.87 1.65
C ALA A 327 -11.14 -19.89 1.69
N LEU A 328 -10.56 -19.69 2.87
CA LEU A 328 -9.26 -19.05 3.04
C LEU A 328 -8.15 -20.10 3.11
N PRO A 329 -6.93 -19.78 2.67
CA PRO A 329 -5.78 -20.62 2.94
C PRO A 329 -5.41 -20.55 4.43
N GLU A 330 -4.77 -21.59 4.95
CA GLU A 330 -4.26 -21.58 6.33
C GLU A 330 -3.25 -20.45 6.55
N ALA A 331 -2.36 -20.24 5.58
CA ALA A 331 -1.36 -19.19 5.55
C ALA A 331 -1.15 -18.67 4.12
N LEU A 332 -0.76 -17.40 3.95
CA LEU A 332 -0.34 -16.89 2.64
C LEU A 332 1.01 -17.49 2.24
N GLY A 333 1.08 -18.08 1.05
CA GLY A 333 2.30 -18.69 0.51
C GLY A 333 3.41 -17.68 0.19
N LYS A 334 4.60 -18.22 -0.12
CA LYS A 334 5.81 -17.46 -0.52
C LYS A 334 6.24 -16.40 0.51
N PRO A 335 6.49 -16.77 1.79
CA PRO A 335 6.97 -15.81 2.78
C PRO A 335 8.30 -15.19 2.34
N LEU A 336 8.45 -13.88 2.57
CA LEU A 336 9.68 -13.14 2.30
C LEU A 336 10.80 -13.61 3.23
N VAL A 337 10.48 -13.78 4.51
CA VAL A 337 11.38 -14.26 5.56
C VAL A 337 10.61 -15.13 6.53
N GLY A 338 11.31 -16.11 7.10
CA GLY A 338 10.75 -17.05 8.07
C GLY A 338 9.63 -17.93 7.49
N GLU A 339 8.89 -18.56 8.39
CA GLU A 339 7.74 -19.40 8.05
C GLU A 339 6.46 -18.57 7.88
N ALA A 340 5.56 -19.09 7.04
CA ALA A 340 4.23 -18.52 6.85
C ALA A 340 3.39 -18.67 8.13
N VAL A 341 2.58 -17.67 8.43
CA VAL A 341 1.80 -17.61 9.68
C VAL A 341 0.32 -17.93 9.43
N SER A 342 -0.31 -18.60 10.40
CA SER A 342 -1.76 -18.84 10.41
C SER A 342 -2.52 -17.52 10.25
N LEU A 343 -3.41 -17.45 9.27
CA LEU A 343 -4.21 -16.24 9.03
C LEU A 343 -5.25 -16.00 10.13
N LEU A 344 -5.71 -17.04 10.82
CA LEU A 344 -6.76 -16.94 11.84
C LEU A 344 -6.21 -16.90 13.28
N GLY A 345 -4.89 -17.01 13.44
CA GLY A 345 -4.22 -17.14 14.72
C GLY A 345 -4.27 -18.57 15.19
#